data_AF-A0A7R9AEB2-F1
#
_entry.id   AF-A0A7R9AEB2-F1
#
_cell.length_a   1.000
_cell.length_b   1.000
_cell.length_c   1.000
_cell.angle_alpha   90.00
_cell.angle_beta   90.00
_cell.angle_gamma   90.00
#
_symmetry.space_group_name_H-M   'P 1'
#
loop_
_entity.id
_entity.type
_entity.pdbx_description
1 polymer ?
#
loop_
_entity_poly.entity_id
_entity_poly.type
_entity_poly.pdbx_seq_one_letter_code
_entity_poly.pdbx_strand_id
1 'polypeptide(L)'
;MGRVDLKRSVEAIQSTPDLPPTYFTIPLTFKMQGLFVLLSLSILLFSASRTRGQSPCPDPEDILPCTCYHNGNIVNVACLDATSSEQIFSVFNDVNWLFKKLTEFWIMSTEGVRELPEGVFGDVMFQSISVSQNDFVSIHPSVLLSSKDRIQDLFFFETLLEEFPWDTFPQLTNLTEVDVIHNALTTLPSLQSASLGFLSVRSNQIHVIEAAPSLPNLRQLHLDDNPISELPTGFFNDMGKLEEFWCQYCSFGPTLPTGSFQFHSERISHVDLWGNSISTLELDAIAGIQSNTRIVLRENVITELTEASFRPIVEILSQGDGEMDVYGNPVECGCSIAWLILNPDFLGRVIGACADGTNFQDLDPNIFQDFCIKSDPPMPGDYTIWINSD
;
A
#
# COMPACT_ATOMS: atom_id res chain seq x y z
N MET A 1 -0.91 29.76 -8.31
CA MET A 1 0.35 30.38 -7.86
C MET A 1 0.43 30.22 -6.35
N GLY A 2 1.46 29.52 -5.85
CA GLY A 2 1.74 29.42 -4.41
C GLY A 2 1.77 27.99 -3.88
N ARG A 3 2.84 27.25 -4.19
CA ARG A 3 3.24 26.00 -3.51
C ARG A 3 3.50 26.26 -2.03
N VAL A 4 3.05 25.36 -1.18
CA VAL A 4 3.46 25.26 0.24
C VAL A 4 4.38 24.04 0.35
N ASP A 5 5.66 24.30 0.58
CA ASP A 5 6.73 23.32 0.79
C ASP A 5 6.77 22.93 2.28
N LEU A 6 6.52 21.65 2.58
CA LEU A 6 6.68 21.05 3.90
C LEU A 6 8.01 20.28 3.94
N LYS A 7 9.08 20.95 4.39
CA LYS A 7 10.34 20.32 4.84
C LYS A 7 10.71 20.88 6.20
N ARG A 8 10.71 20.04 7.24
CA ARG A 8 11.74 19.96 8.31
C ARG A 8 11.24 19.20 9.53
N SER A 9 11.85 18.06 9.79
CA SER A 9 11.94 17.47 11.13
C SER A 9 12.98 16.35 11.15
N VAL A 10 14.27 16.70 11.29
CA VAL A 10 15.31 15.79 11.78
C VAL A 10 16.34 16.62 12.57
N GLU A 11 16.67 16.10 13.76
CA GLU A 11 17.85 16.37 14.60
C GLU A 11 17.92 17.67 15.43
N ALA A 12 17.46 17.53 16.68
CA ALA A 12 18.00 18.23 17.83
C ALA A 12 18.73 17.19 18.71
N ILE A 13 20.01 17.43 19.01
CA ILE A 13 20.73 17.18 20.29
C ILE A 13 22.24 17.27 19.99
N GLN A 14 22.84 18.43 20.28
CA GLN A 14 24.16 18.62 20.93
C GLN A 14 24.70 20.03 20.65
N SER A 15 24.88 20.83 21.71
CA SER A 15 26.08 21.67 21.96
C SER A 15 25.78 22.80 22.95
N THR A 16 26.61 22.88 24.01
CA THR A 16 26.96 24.10 24.75
C THR A 16 28.41 23.92 25.26
N PRO A 17 29.16 24.96 25.66
CA PRO A 17 30.00 25.72 24.73
C PRO A 17 31.49 25.81 25.16
N ASP A 18 32.29 26.34 24.23
CA ASP A 18 33.71 26.71 24.31
C ASP A 18 34.14 27.56 25.53
N LEU A 19 35.44 27.50 25.87
CA LEU A 19 36.35 28.64 26.13
C LEU A 19 37.83 28.15 26.17
N PRO A 20 38.85 29.01 25.91
CA PRO A 20 40.04 28.67 25.10
C PRO A 20 41.38 29.01 25.82
N PRO A 21 42.50 29.40 25.16
CA PRO A 21 43.74 28.60 25.12
C PRO A 21 44.94 29.27 25.82
N THR A 22 45.98 28.51 26.18
CA THR A 22 47.30 29.10 26.50
C THR A 22 48.47 28.21 26.09
N TYR A 23 49.47 28.89 25.54
CA TYR A 23 50.66 28.42 24.84
C TYR A 23 51.87 28.06 25.74
N PHE A 24 52.84 27.38 25.10
CA PHE A 24 54.31 27.55 25.19
C PHE A 24 55.09 27.00 26.41
N THR A 25 55.91 25.96 26.19
CA THR A 25 57.40 26.00 26.05
C THR A 25 58.07 24.66 26.46
N ILE A 26 59.11 24.29 25.71
CA ILE A 26 60.08 23.20 25.98
C ILE A 26 61.28 23.81 26.74
N PRO A 27 62.01 23.04 27.58
CA PRO A 27 63.42 22.78 27.23
C PRO A 27 63.93 21.35 27.52
N LEU A 28 64.98 21.01 26.76
CA LEU A 28 65.85 19.82 26.85
C LEU A 28 66.54 19.65 28.22
N THR A 29 66.91 18.40 28.58
CA THR A 29 68.32 17.99 28.79
C THR A 29 68.51 16.47 29.06
N PHE A 30 69.33 15.82 28.20
CA PHE A 30 70.53 14.98 28.47
C PHE A 30 70.55 13.92 29.62
N LYS A 31 70.70 12.61 29.30
CA LYS A 31 71.97 11.82 29.33
C LYS A 31 71.79 10.28 29.20
N MET A 32 72.46 9.76 28.15
CA MET A 32 73.13 8.48 27.87
C MET A 32 73.27 7.29 28.86
N GLN A 33 73.44 6.10 28.20
CA GLN A 33 74.08 4.80 28.54
C GLN A 33 73.05 3.68 28.74
N GLY A 34 72.98 2.55 28.01
CA GLY A 34 73.88 1.86 27.08
C GLY A 34 74.05 0.40 27.55
N LEU A 35 73.49 -0.60 26.84
CA LEU A 35 74.10 -1.92 26.60
C LEU A 35 73.20 -2.82 25.71
N PHE A 36 73.81 -3.41 24.69
CA PHE A 36 73.28 -4.46 23.82
C PHE A 36 73.30 -5.82 24.52
N VAL A 37 72.20 -6.59 24.42
CA VAL A 37 72.24 -8.06 24.45
C VAL A 37 71.27 -8.58 23.38
N LEU A 38 71.83 -9.21 22.35
CA LEU A 38 71.12 -10.01 21.35
C LEU A 38 70.83 -11.38 21.95
N LEU A 39 69.56 -11.78 21.99
CA LEU A 39 69.16 -13.18 22.11
C LEU A 39 68.00 -13.43 21.16
N SER A 40 68.34 -14.17 20.11
CA SER A 40 67.45 -14.75 19.12
C SER A 40 66.45 -15.70 19.78
N LEU A 41 65.16 -15.41 19.63
CA LEU A 41 64.12 -16.44 19.62
C LEU A 41 63.12 -16.10 18.53
N SER A 42 63.10 -16.99 17.54
CA SER A 42 62.09 -17.13 16.50
C SER A 42 60.69 -17.15 17.11
N ILE A 43 59.98 -16.02 17.04
CA ILE A 43 58.54 -15.96 17.24
C ILE A 43 57.92 -15.97 15.85
N LEU A 44 57.20 -17.05 15.58
CA LEU A 44 56.36 -17.25 14.41
C LEU A 44 55.56 -15.99 14.10
N LEU A 45 55.64 -15.56 12.84
CA LEU A 45 54.67 -14.71 12.18
C LEU A 45 53.29 -15.39 12.32
N PHE A 46 52.55 -15.06 13.38
CA PHE A 46 51.11 -15.00 13.27
C PHE A 46 50.80 -13.60 12.75
N SER A 47 50.84 -13.46 11.42
CA SER A 47 49.86 -12.59 10.80
C SER A 47 48.52 -13.03 11.36
N ALA A 48 47.88 -12.17 12.15
CA ALA A 48 46.45 -12.30 12.35
C ALA A 48 45.83 -12.08 10.98
N SER A 49 45.75 -13.14 10.17
CA SER A 49 44.77 -13.22 9.10
C SER A 49 43.43 -13.17 9.82
N ARG A 50 42.92 -11.95 10.04
CA ARG A 50 41.47 -11.77 9.97
C ARG A 50 41.11 -12.32 8.61
N THR A 51 40.59 -13.54 8.57
CA THR A 51 39.71 -13.95 7.48
C THR A 51 38.49 -13.03 7.58
N ARG A 52 38.65 -11.77 7.17
CA ARG A 52 37.53 -10.95 6.75
C ARG A 52 36.92 -11.77 5.62
N GLY A 53 35.71 -12.27 5.82
CA GLY A 53 34.94 -12.84 4.72
C GLY A 53 35.01 -11.86 3.55
N GLN A 54 35.18 -12.37 2.34
CA GLN A 54 35.13 -11.52 1.16
C GLN A 54 33.83 -10.70 1.20
N SER A 55 33.97 -9.39 0.99
CA SER A 55 32.82 -8.49 0.86
C SER A 55 31.92 -9.01 -0.27
N PRO A 56 30.60 -9.03 -0.08
CA PRO A 56 29.69 -9.37 -1.17
C PRO A 56 29.60 -8.28 -2.24
N CYS A 57 29.95 -7.04 -1.89
CA CYS A 57 30.03 -5.92 -2.80
C CYS A 57 31.38 -5.89 -3.54
N PRO A 58 31.39 -5.62 -4.87
CA PRO A 58 32.60 -5.32 -5.63
C PRO A 58 33.33 -4.05 -5.15
N ASP A 59 34.45 -3.73 -5.80
CA ASP A 59 35.14 -2.46 -5.55
C ASP A 59 34.22 -1.29 -5.93
N PRO A 60 34.04 -0.26 -5.06
CA PRO A 60 33.20 0.89 -5.37
C PRO A 60 33.55 1.61 -6.68
N GLU A 61 34.81 1.61 -7.11
CA GLU A 61 35.21 2.25 -8.37
C GLU A 61 34.74 1.49 -9.62
N ASP A 62 34.58 0.16 -9.52
CA ASP A 62 34.17 -0.71 -10.63
C ASP A 62 32.67 -0.66 -10.89
N ILE A 63 31.86 -0.28 -9.89
CA ILE A 63 30.39 -0.32 -9.95
C ILE A 63 29.75 1.06 -10.11
N LEU A 64 30.53 2.13 -10.31
CA LEU A 64 29.96 3.44 -10.61
C LEU A 64 29.11 3.36 -11.90
N PRO A 65 27.93 4.01 -11.95
CA PRO A 65 27.39 5.00 -11.01
C PRO A 65 26.54 4.42 -9.86
N CYS A 66 26.62 3.11 -9.62
CA CYS A 66 25.92 2.43 -8.55
C CYS A 66 26.76 2.34 -7.27
N THR A 67 26.08 2.13 -6.15
CA THR A 67 26.67 1.88 -4.83
C THR A 67 26.12 0.57 -4.28
N CYS A 68 27.00 -0.28 -3.75
CA CYS A 68 26.62 -1.51 -3.06
C CYS A 68 26.87 -1.38 -1.56
N TYR A 69 25.87 -1.71 -0.75
CA TYR A 69 25.95 -1.74 0.71
C TYR A 69 25.49 -3.08 1.25
N HIS A 70 26.08 -3.52 2.37
CA HIS A 70 25.72 -4.80 2.99
C HIS A 70 25.71 -4.74 4.51
N ASN A 71 24.80 -5.51 5.11
CA ASN A 71 24.75 -5.79 6.54
C ASN A 71 24.43 -7.28 6.75
N GLY A 72 25.46 -8.07 7.07
CA GLY A 72 25.33 -9.51 7.13
C GLY A 72 25.02 -10.11 5.76
N ASN A 73 23.85 -10.74 5.62
CA ASN A 73 23.39 -11.36 4.37
C ASN A 73 22.54 -10.42 3.50
N ILE A 74 22.21 -9.23 4.00
CA ILE A 74 21.47 -8.21 3.26
C ILE A 74 22.46 -7.49 2.37
N VAL A 75 22.25 -7.53 1.06
CA VAL A 75 23.13 -6.88 0.06
C VAL A 75 22.26 -6.10 -0.91
N ASN A 76 22.41 -4.79 -0.90
CA ASN A 76 21.57 -3.89 -1.67
C ASN A 76 22.41 -3.07 -2.62
N VAL A 77 21.85 -2.76 -3.79
CA VAL A 77 22.50 -1.98 -4.83
C VAL A 77 21.60 -0.82 -5.21
N ALA A 78 22.14 0.39 -5.09
CA ALA A 78 21.50 1.65 -5.45
C ALA A 78 22.18 2.25 -6.66
N CYS A 79 21.46 2.63 -7.72
CA CYS A 79 22.05 3.29 -8.89
C CYS A 79 21.55 4.73 -9.03
N LEU A 80 21.81 5.57 -8.02
CA LEU A 80 21.24 6.92 -7.91
C LEU A 80 21.84 7.93 -8.89
N ASP A 81 23.10 7.75 -9.27
CA ASP A 81 23.79 8.63 -10.22
C ASP A 81 23.75 8.08 -11.66
N ALA A 82 22.96 7.02 -11.90
CA ALA A 82 22.81 6.46 -13.24
C ALA A 82 22.02 7.42 -14.14
N THR A 83 22.54 7.67 -15.33
CA THR A 83 21.92 8.53 -16.34
C THR A 83 21.34 7.76 -17.52
N SER A 84 21.55 6.44 -17.56
CA SER A 84 20.98 5.58 -18.59
C SER A 84 20.95 4.11 -18.16
N SER A 85 20.07 3.33 -18.78
CA SER A 85 19.93 1.90 -18.51
C SER A 85 21.17 1.10 -18.94
N GLU A 86 21.96 1.60 -19.89
CA GLU A 86 23.23 0.99 -20.30
C GLU A 86 24.29 1.03 -19.18
N GLN A 87 24.30 2.09 -18.35
CA GLN A 87 25.22 2.15 -17.21
C GLN A 87 24.88 1.06 -16.19
N ILE A 88 23.58 0.87 -15.91
CA ILE A 88 23.11 -0.21 -15.03
C ILE A 88 23.47 -1.56 -15.65
N PHE A 89 23.25 -1.74 -16.95
CA PHE A 89 23.63 -2.95 -17.67
C PHE A 89 25.13 -3.26 -17.49
N SER A 90 26.03 -2.30 -17.69
CA SER A 90 27.47 -2.49 -17.51
C SER A 90 27.84 -2.88 -16.08
N VAL A 91 27.21 -2.27 -15.07
CA VAL A 91 27.46 -2.60 -13.66
C VAL A 91 27.17 -4.08 -13.36
N PHE A 92 26.17 -4.69 -13.99
CA PHE A 92 25.81 -6.09 -13.74
C PHE A 92 26.38 -7.10 -14.74
N ASN A 93 26.80 -6.66 -15.92
CA ASN A 93 27.30 -7.55 -16.98
C ASN A 93 28.83 -7.49 -17.16
N ASP A 94 29.46 -6.35 -16.88
CA ASP A 94 30.91 -6.17 -17.08
C ASP A 94 31.70 -6.37 -15.77
N VAL A 95 31.06 -6.17 -14.61
CA VAL A 95 31.67 -6.36 -13.28
C VAL A 95 31.51 -7.80 -12.81
N ASN A 96 32.58 -8.36 -12.23
CA ASN A 96 32.53 -9.72 -11.68
C ASN A 96 31.89 -9.76 -10.28
N TRP A 97 30.57 -9.97 -10.23
CA TRP A 97 29.83 -10.19 -8.99
C TRP A 97 30.13 -11.58 -8.41
N LEU A 98 30.93 -11.62 -7.34
CA LEU A 98 31.22 -12.86 -6.59
C LEU A 98 29.94 -13.47 -5.99
N PHE A 99 29.01 -12.61 -5.59
CA PHE A 99 27.71 -12.99 -5.06
C PHE A 99 26.61 -12.47 -5.98
N LYS A 100 25.83 -13.40 -6.54
CA LYS A 100 24.81 -13.13 -7.56
C LYS A 100 23.39 -13.18 -7.02
N LYS A 101 23.25 -13.30 -5.70
CA LYS A 101 21.97 -13.43 -5.01
C LYS A 101 21.89 -12.28 -4.03
N LEU A 102 21.43 -11.15 -4.52
CA LEU A 102 21.34 -9.91 -3.78
C LEU A 102 19.93 -9.78 -3.18
N THR A 103 19.78 -8.81 -2.28
CA THR A 103 18.53 -8.55 -1.58
C THR A 103 17.71 -7.54 -2.37
N GLU A 104 18.22 -6.33 -2.58
CA GLU A 104 17.44 -5.25 -3.17
C GLU A 104 18.23 -4.52 -4.26
N PHE A 105 17.57 -4.26 -5.38
CA PHE A 105 17.98 -3.26 -6.36
C PHE A 105 17.05 -2.07 -6.25
N TRP A 106 17.60 -0.86 -6.19
CA TRP A 106 16.76 0.33 -6.27
C TRP A 106 17.37 1.48 -7.06
N ILE A 107 16.48 2.22 -7.72
CA ILE A 107 16.75 3.51 -8.35
C ILE A 107 15.71 4.52 -7.87
N MET A 108 16.17 5.74 -7.61
CA MET A 108 15.29 6.82 -7.21
C MET A 108 15.76 8.14 -7.78
N SER A 109 14.84 8.91 -8.34
CA SER A 109 15.10 10.28 -8.82
C SER A 109 16.30 10.39 -9.79
N THR A 110 16.55 9.37 -10.60
CA THR A 110 17.62 9.43 -11.60
C THR A 110 17.18 10.22 -12.83
N GLU A 111 18.13 10.78 -13.58
CA GLU A 111 17.84 11.51 -14.83
C GLU A 111 18.22 10.62 -16.03
N GLY A 112 17.25 9.96 -16.65
CA GLY A 112 17.45 9.26 -17.94
C GLY A 112 17.38 7.73 -17.90
N VAL A 113 17.31 7.10 -16.72
CA VAL A 113 16.95 5.67 -16.62
C VAL A 113 15.45 5.50 -16.85
N ARG A 114 15.05 5.43 -18.11
CA ARG A 114 13.63 5.36 -18.49
C ARG A 114 13.07 3.94 -18.50
N GLU A 115 13.93 2.94 -18.54
CA GLU A 115 13.50 1.54 -18.60
C GLU A 115 14.48 0.59 -17.92
N LEU A 116 14.00 -0.61 -17.57
CA LEU A 116 14.85 -1.76 -17.27
C LEU A 116 14.76 -2.74 -18.45
N PRO A 117 15.75 -2.73 -19.37
CA PRO A 117 15.68 -3.52 -20.60
C PRO A 117 16.00 -5.00 -20.36
N GLU A 118 15.88 -5.79 -21.43
CA GLU A 118 16.24 -7.20 -21.41
C GLU A 118 17.68 -7.42 -20.91
N GLY A 119 17.84 -8.37 -19.96
CA GLY A 119 19.16 -8.76 -19.46
C GLY A 119 19.90 -7.71 -18.62
N VAL A 120 19.23 -6.62 -18.18
CA VAL A 120 19.89 -5.52 -17.44
C VAL A 120 20.67 -5.97 -16.20
N PHE A 121 20.24 -7.04 -15.52
CA PHE A 121 20.92 -7.58 -14.33
C PHE A 121 21.84 -8.77 -14.63
N GLY A 122 21.98 -9.18 -15.89
CA GLY A 122 22.79 -10.35 -16.26
C GLY A 122 22.36 -11.60 -15.50
N ASP A 123 23.28 -12.17 -14.71
CA ASP A 123 23.02 -13.32 -13.84
C ASP A 123 22.87 -12.98 -12.34
N VAL A 124 22.87 -11.68 -12.02
CA VAL A 124 22.57 -11.17 -10.68
C VAL A 124 21.07 -11.20 -10.47
N MET A 125 20.65 -11.80 -9.36
CA MET A 125 19.25 -11.98 -8.98
C MET A 125 18.91 -11.22 -7.71
N PHE A 126 17.72 -10.63 -7.68
CA PHE A 126 17.23 -9.81 -6.56
C PHE A 126 16.04 -10.45 -5.87
N GLN A 127 15.83 -10.10 -4.59
CA GLN A 127 14.60 -10.43 -3.85
C GLN A 127 13.59 -9.29 -3.94
N SER A 128 14.06 -8.05 -4.00
CA SER A 128 13.25 -6.86 -4.14
C SER A 128 13.79 -5.98 -5.27
N ILE A 129 12.88 -5.43 -6.06
CA ILE A 129 13.17 -4.43 -7.09
C ILE A 129 12.31 -3.20 -6.78
N SER A 130 12.97 -2.08 -6.53
CA SER A 130 12.30 -0.79 -6.26
C SER A 130 12.70 0.26 -7.28
N VAL A 131 11.71 0.92 -7.86
CA VAL A 131 11.88 2.02 -8.82
C VAL A 131 10.98 3.16 -8.37
N SER A 132 11.59 4.32 -8.10
CA SER A 132 10.85 5.54 -7.78
C SER A 132 11.34 6.72 -8.62
N GLN A 133 10.67 6.96 -9.74
CA GLN A 133 11.23 7.86 -10.76
C GLN A 133 10.21 8.43 -11.74
N ASN A 134 10.25 9.75 -11.89
CA ASN A 134 9.29 10.53 -12.68
C ASN A 134 9.27 10.23 -14.19
N ASP A 135 10.31 9.64 -14.78
CA ASP A 135 10.40 9.42 -16.22
C ASP A 135 10.59 7.95 -16.63
N PHE A 136 10.44 7.03 -15.69
CA PHE A 136 10.50 5.59 -15.93
C PHE A 136 9.20 5.09 -16.57
N VAL A 137 9.28 4.41 -17.71
CA VAL A 137 8.13 4.06 -18.56
C VAL A 137 7.92 2.57 -18.77
N SER A 138 8.95 1.73 -18.60
CA SER A 138 8.85 0.31 -18.94
C SER A 138 9.84 -0.58 -18.19
N ILE A 139 9.41 -1.82 -17.95
CA ILE A 139 10.25 -2.90 -17.46
C ILE A 139 10.04 -4.13 -18.33
N HIS A 140 11.14 -4.71 -18.82
CA HIS A 140 11.06 -5.92 -19.63
C HIS A 140 10.76 -7.15 -18.75
N PRO A 141 9.88 -8.09 -19.16
CA PRO A 141 9.53 -9.28 -18.38
C PRO A 141 10.72 -10.12 -17.90
N SER A 142 11.80 -10.20 -18.70
CA SER A 142 13.01 -10.95 -18.35
C SER A 142 13.66 -10.46 -17.06
N VAL A 143 13.48 -9.18 -16.72
CA VAL A 143 14.02 -8.58 -15.49
C VAL A 143 13.48 -9.34 -14.28
N LEU A 144 12.17 -9.62 -14.27
CA LEU A 144 11.53 -10.40 -13.20
C LEU A 144 11.84 -11.89 -13.32
N LEU A 145 11.77 -12.45 -14.54
CA LEU A 145 11.96 -13.88 -14.76
C LEU A 145 13.37 -14.38 -14.43
N SER A 146 14.38 -13.52 -14.55
CA SER A 146 15.76 -13.82 -14.12
C SER A 146 15.85 -14.18 -12.63
N SER A 147 14.93 -13.62 -11.83
CA SER A 147 14.89 -13.73 -10.38
C SER A 147 13.61 -14.43 -9.89
N LYS A 148 12.94 -15.23 -10.74
CA LYS A 148 11.62 -15.83 -10.47
C LYS A 148 11.52 -16.64 -9.16
N ASP A 149 12.62 -17.28 -8.75
CA ASP A 149 12.69 -18.10 -7.54
C ASP A 149 13.12 -17.29 -6.31
N ARG A 150 13.25 -15.96 -6.43
CA ARG A 150 13.79 -15.06 -5.39
C ARG A 150 12.96 -13.82 -5.15
N ILE A 151 12.34 -13.26 -6.19
CA ILE A 151 11.51 -12.06 -6.07
C ILE A 151 10.41 -12.31 -5.05
N GLN A 152 10.34 -11.41 -4.09
CA GLN A 152 9.36 -11.29 -3.02
C GLN A 152 8.59 -9.99 -3.21
N ASP A 153 9.31 -8.90 -3.50
CA ASP A 153 8.72 -7.56 -3.45
C ASP A 153 9.00 -6.77 -4.73
N LEU A 154 7.95 -6.16 -5.28
CA LEU A 154 8.04 -5.28 -6.45
C LEU A 154 7.41 -3.93 -6.12
N PHE A 155 8.21 -2.89 -6.23
CA PHE A 155 7.89 -1.56 -5.74
C PHE A 155 8.11 -0.52 -6.84
N PHE A 156 7.04 -0.01 -7.43
CA PHE A 156 7.09 0.95 -8.54
C PHE A 156 6.23 2.16 -8.21
N PHE A 157 6.90 3.23 -7.75
CA PHE A 157 6.28 4.40 -7.15
C PHE A 157 6.52 5.65 -8.00
N GLU A 158 5.46 6.41 -8.30
CA GLU A 158 5.59 7.71 -8.98
C GLU A 158 6.38 7.61 -10.30
N THR A 159 5.98 6.65 -11.15
CA THR A 159 6.55 6.47 -12.49
C THR A 159 5.52 6.74 -13.59
N LEU A 160 5.87 6.45 -14.85
CA LEU A 160 5.02 6.60 -16.03
C LEU A 160 4.69 5.25 -16.67
N LEU A 161 4.69 4.17 -15.89
CA LEU A 161 4.33 2.84 -16.38
C LEU A 161 2.88 2.83 -16.92
N GLU A 162 2.74 2.57 -18.21
CA GLU A 162 1.45 2.32 -18.86
C GLU A 162 1.08 0.82 -18.86
N GLU A 163 2.10 -0.05 -18.79
CA GLU A 163 1.97 -1.50 -18.69
C GLU A 163 2.92 -2.05 -17.61
N PHE A 164 2.61 -3.22 -17.09
CA PHE A 164 3.46 -3.97 -16.16
C PHE A 164 3.47 -5.45 -16.57
N PRO A 165 4.58 -6.19 -16.37
CA PRO A 165 4.72 -7.59 -16.78
C PRO A 165 3.93 -8.57 -15.89
N TRP A 166 2.62 -8.37 -15.79
CA TRP A 166 1.67 -9.17 -15.01
C TRP A 166 1.67 -10.65 -15.40
N ASP A 167 1.95 -10.94 -16.67
CA ASP A 167 2.04 -12.28 -17.24
C ASP A 167 3.16 -13.14 -16.64
N THR A 168 4.13 -12.51 -15.98
CA THR A 168 5.22 -13.21 -15.28
C THR A 168 4.82 -13.76 -13.91
N PHE A 169 3.76 -13.24 -13.29
CA PHE A 169 3.39 -13.52 -11.90
C PHE A 169 3.14 -15.01 -11.59
N PRO A 170 2.58 -15.82 -12.50
CA PRO A 170 2.44 -17.26 -12.29
C PRO A 170 3.77 -17.99 -12.05
N GLN A 171 4.89 -17.42 -12.51
CA GLN A 171 6.22 -18.02 -12.38
C GLN A 171 6.97 -17.51 -11.15
N LEU A 172 6.54 -16.39 -10.53
CA LEU A 172 7.18 -15.78 -9.38
C LEU A 172 6.72 -16.45 -8.08
N THR A 173 7.26 -17.64 -7.79
CA THR A 173 6.76 -18.52 -6.72
C THR A 173 6.92 -18.00 -5.29
N ASN A 174 7.76 -16.98 -5.09
CA ASN A 174 8.01 -16.35 -3.80
C ASN A 174 7.45 -14.93 -3.71
N LEU A 175 6.74 -14.45 -4.73
CA LEU A 175 6.20 -13.08 -4.77
C LEU A 175 5.17 -12.90 -3.65
N THR A 176 5.41 -11.94 -2.77
CA THR A 176 4.58 -11.65 -1.59
C THR A 176 3.89 -10.30 -1.71
N GLU A 177 4.59 -9.30 -2.24
CA GLU A 177 4.14 -7.91 -2.22
C GLU A 177 4.38 -7.22 -3.57
N VAL A 178 3.34 -6.57 -4.08
CA VAL A 178 3.40 -5.76 -5.29
C VAL A 178 2.71 -4.44 -5.02
N ASP A 179 3.48 -3.36 -5.11
CA ASP A 179 2.99 -1.99 -4.97
C ASP A 179 3.41 -1.20 -6.21
N VAL A 180 2.43 -0.89 -7.08
CA VAL A 180 2.63 -0.19 -8.35
C VAL A 180 1.72 1.04 -8.38
N ILE A 181 2.07 2.04 -7.58
CA ILE A 181 1.21 3.21 -7.32
C ILE A 181 1.71 4.49 -7.99
N HIS A 182 0.79 5.40 -8.24
CA HIS A 182 1.07 6.66 -8.92
C HIS A 182 1.76 6.45 -10.27
N ASN A 183 1.17 5.58 -11.10
CA ASN A 183 1.60 5.33 -12.48
C ASN A 183 0.48 5.64 -13.48
N ALA A 184 0.62 5.18 -14.72
CA ALA A 184 -0.32 5.43 -15.82
C ALA A 184 -1.02 4.15 -16.30
N LEU A 185 -1.11 3.11 -15.45
CA LEU A 185 -1.75 1.85 -15.81
C LEU A 185 -3.23 2.09 -16.12
N THR A 186 -3.70 1.60 -17.27
CA THR A 186 -5.09 1.81 -17.72
C THR A 186 -5.99 0.59 -17.57
N THR A 187 -5.38 -0.59 -17.47
CA THR A 187 -6.07 -1.88 -17.33
C THR A 187 -5.41 -2.75 -16.28
N LEU A 188 -6.21 -3.59 -15.62
CA LEU A 188 -5.72 -4.70 -14.82
C LEU A 188 -6.10 -6.01 -15.52
N PRO A 189 -5.12 -6.80 -16.01
CA PRO A 189 -5.43 -8.03 -16.75
C PRO A 189 -5.90 -9.15 -15.82
N SER A 190 -6.16 -10.33 -16.39
CA SER A 190 -6.37 -11.56 -15.62
C SER A 190 -5.12 -11.92 -14.82
N LEU A 191 -5.05 -11.42 -13.58
CA LEU A 191 -3.89 -11.61 -12.72
C LEU A 191 -3.95 -12.98 -12.04
N GLN A 192 -2.84 -13.73 -12.11
CA GLN A 192 -2.71 -15.04 -11.47
C GLN A 192 -1.41 -15.09 -10.67
N SER A 193 -1.51 -15.38 -9.37
CA SER A 193 -0.35 -15.61 -8.53
C SER A 193 -0.70 -16.56 -7.39
N ALA A 194 0.12 -17.59 -7.21
CA ALA A 194 -0.05 -18.56 -6.14
C ALA A 194 0.55 -18.10 -4.80
N SER A 195 1.30 -16.99 -4.76
CA SER A 195 2.05 -16.55 -3.56
C SER A 195 1.70 -15.15 -3.09
N LEU A 196 1.18 -14.30 -3.98
CA LEU A 196 0.92 -12.88 -3.70
C LEU A 196 -0.01 -12.70 -2.49
N GLY A 197 0.44 -11.92 -1.51
CA GLY A 197 -0.28 -11.61 -0.29
C GLY A 197 -0.80 -10.16 -0.24
N PHE A 198 -0.13 -9.25 -0.92
CA PHE A 198 -0.50 -7.83 -0.99
C PHE A 198 -0.41 -7.33 -2.43
N LEU A 199 -1.45 -6.65 -2.91
CA LEU A 199 -1.47 -5.98 -4.20
C LEU A 199 -2.01 -4.56 -4.04
N SER A 200 -1.22 -3.59 -4.46
CA SER A 200 -1.63 -2.19 -4.58
C SER A 200 -1.33 -1.67 -5.97
N VAL A 201 -2.38 -1.17 -6.63
CA VAL A 201 -2.32 -0.44 -7.90
C VAL A 201 -3.03 0.91 -7.77
N ARG A 202 -3.02 1.47 -6.56
CA ARG A 202 -3.63 2.75 -6.22
C ARG A 202 -3.11 3.91 -7.09
N SER A 203 -3.97 4.88 -7.34
CA SER A 203 -3.64 6.12 -8.05
C SER A 203 -3.04 5.87 -9.45
N ASN A 204 -3.67 4.98 -10.20
CA ASN A 204 -3.41 4.76 -11.63
C ASN A 204 -4.58 5.34 -12.45
N GLN A 205 -4.76 4.86 -13.69
CA GLN A 205 -5.86 5.23 -14.58
C GLN A 205 -6.69 3.98 -14.96
N ILE A 206 -6.74 2.99 -14.06
CA ILE A 206 -7.39 1.71 -14.30
C ILE A 206 -8.90 1.96 -14.39
N HIS A 207 -9.46 1.72 -15.57
CA HIS A 207 -10.91 1.81 -15.80
C HIS A 207 -11.50 0.46 -16.24
N VAL A 208 -10.65 -0.52 -16.55
CA VAL A 208 -11.05 -1.87 -16.96
C VAL A 208 -10.26 -2.91 -16.18
N ILE A 209 -10.99 -3.84 -15.58
CA ILE A 209 -10.46 -5.11 -15.06
C ILE A 209 -10.92 -6.20 -16.01
N GLU A 210 -9.99 -6.78 -16.77
CA GLU A 210 -10.33 -7.63 -17.92
C GLU A 210 -11.02 -8.94 -17.53
N ALA A 211 -10.66 -9.51 -16.39
CA ALA A 211 -11.21 -10.76 -15.88
C ALA A 211 -11.03 -10.87 -14.38
N ALA A 212 -11.76 -11.80 -13.76
CA ALA A 212 -11.57 -12.14 -12.36
C ALA A 212 -10.13 -12.64 -12.12
N PRO A 213 -9.40 -12.07 -11.16
CA PRO A 213 -8.06 -12.52 -10.81
C PRO A 213 -8.12 -13.82 -9.97
N SER A 214 -7.06 -14.62 -10.03
CA SER A 214 -6.87 -15.82 -9.22
C SER A 214 -5.71 -15.63 -8.26
N LEU A 215 -6.03 -15.24 -7.01
CA LEU A 215 -5.06 -14.80 -6.01
C LEU A 215 -5.38 -15.45 -4.64
N PRO A 216 -5.24 -16.79 -4.50
CA PRO A 216 -5.72 -17.54 -3.34
C PRO A 216 -5.02 -17.21 -2.02
N ASN A 217 -3.89 -16.50 -2.07
CA ASN A 217 -3.14 -16.06 -0.89
C ASN A 217 -3.25 -14.56 -0.59
N LEU A 218 -3.99 -13.80 -1.41
CA LEU A 218 -4.13 -12.36 -1.24
C LEU A 218 -4.87 -12.04 0.06
N ARG A 219 -4.33 -11.09 0.81
CA ARG A 219 -4.89 -10.58 2.07
C ARG A 219 -5.33 -9.14 1.92
N GLN A 220 -4.62 -8.32 1.16
CA GLN A 220 -4.96 -6.92 0.97
C GLN A 220 -4.94 -6.56 -0.52
N LEU A 221 -5.99 -5.88 -0.96
CA LEU A 221 -6.16 -5.41 -2.33
C LEU A 221 -6.52 -3.92 -2.33
N HIS A 222 -5.63 -3.10 -2.89
CA HIS A 222 -5.81 -1.65 -3.03
C HIS A 222 -5.99 -1.27 -4.50
N LEU A 223 -7.19 -0.82 -4.84
CA LEU A 223 -7.58 -0.30 -6.15
C LEU A 223 -7.93 1.19 -6.12
N ASP A 224 -7.73 1.82 -4.96
CA ASP A 224 -8.04 3.22 -4.65
C ASP A 224 -7.60 4.21 -5.74
N ASP A 225 -8.34 5.31 -5.87
CA ASP A 225 -8.00 6.42 -6.76
C ASP A 225 -7.83 5.95 -8.24
N ASN A 226 -8.67 5.01 -8.69
CA ASN A 226 -8.76 4.57 -10.08
C ASN A 226 -10.19 4.73 -10.61
N PRO A 227 -10.40 5.11 -11.88
CA PRO A 227 -11.73 5.28 -12.46
C PRO A 227 -12.47 3.96 -12.78
N ILE A 228 -12.47 2.99 -11.87
CA ILE A 228 -13.13 1.69 -12.02
C ILE A 228 -14.63 1.84 -11.77
N SER A 229 -15.46 1.46 -12.74
CA SER A 229 -16.93 1.53 -12.61
C SER A 229 -17.61 0.17 -12.39
N GLU A 230 -16.92 -0.93 -12.69
CA GLU A 230 -17.45 -2.28 -12.52
C GLU A 230 -16.34 -3.29 -12.23
N LEU A 231 -16.70 -4.36 -11.52
CA LEU A 231 -15.86 -5.53 -11.33
C LEU A 231 -16.40 -6.68 -12.19
N PRO A 232 -15.54 -7.53 -12.77
CA PRO A 232 -16.00 -8.71 -13.51
C PRO A 232 -16.70 -9.71 -12.59
N THR A 233 -17.64 -10.48 -13.14
CA THR A 233 -18.36 -11.52 -12.39
C THR A 233 -17.39 -12.48 -11.69
N GLY A 234 -17.60 -12.70 -10.40
CA GLY A 234 -16.78 -13.61 -9.61
C GLY A 234 -15.41 -13.04 -9.23
N PHE A 235 -15.23 -11.72 -9.28
CA PHE A 235 -13.97 -11.03 -8.94
C PHE A 235 -13.31 -11.52 -7.65
N PHE A 236 -14.09 -11.84 -6.62
CA PHE A 236 -13.59 -12.28 -5.32
C PHE A 236 -13.54 -13.80 -5.12
N ASN A 237 -13.92 -14.61 -6.12
CA ASN A 237 -14.09 -16.07 -5.96
C ASN A 237 -12.80 -16.77 -5.53
N ASP A 238 -11.67 -16.35 -6.09
CA ASP A 238 -10.35 -16.95 -5.85
C ASP A 238 -9.50 -16.12 -4.86
N MET A 239 -10.14 -15.36 -3.97
CA MET A 239 -9.48 -14.57 -2.91
C MET A 239 -9.91 -15.02 -1.51
N GLY A 240 -9.85 -16.33 -1.23
CA GLY A 240 -10.36 -16.91 0.01
C GLY A 240 -9.69 -16.42 1.31
N LYS A 241 -8.54 -15.74 1.23
CA LYS A 241 -7.82 -15.17 2.39
C LYS A 241 -7.90 -13.64 2.48
N LEU A 242 -8.72 -13.00 1.64
CA LEU A 242 -8.84 -11.55 1.61
C LEU A 242 -9.33 -10.99 2.96
N GLU A 243 -8.56 -10.09 3.51
CA GLU A 243 -8.80 -9.41 4.78
C GLU A 243 -9.26 -7.96 4.57
N GLU A 244 -8.76 -7.31 3.51
CA GLU A 244 -9.04 -5.91 3.23
C GLU A 244 -9.21 -5.66 1.73
N PHE A 245 -10.27 -4.94 1.38
CA PHE A 245 -10.53 -4.44 0.04
C PHE A 245 -10.71 -2.94 0.08
N TRP A 246 -9.91 -2.22 -0.71
CA TRP A 246 -9.90 -0.77 -0.76
C TRP A 246 -10.16 -0.29 -2.20
N CYS A 247 -11.24 0.46 -2.39
CA CYS A 247 -11.54 1.15 -3.65
C CYS A 247 -12.15 2.52 -3.35
N GLN A 248 -11.48 3.33 -2.52
CA GLN A 248 -11.88 4.71 -2.31
C GLN A 248 -11.69 5.52 -3.61
N TYR A 249 -12.57 6.49 -3.85
CA TYR A 249 -12.55 7.33 -5.05
C TYR A 249 -12.49 6.53 -6.37
N CYS A 250 -13.10 5.35 -6.38
CA CYS A 250 -13.47 4.65 -7.60
C CYS A 250 -14.77 5.25 -8.18
N SER A 251 -15.34 4.63 -9.21
CA SER A 251 -16.47 5.17 -9.98
C SER A 251 -17.69 4.24 -9.98
N PHE A 252 -17.95 3.52 -8.88
CA PHE A 252 -19.05 2.54 -8.83
C PHE A 252 -20.46 3.16 -8.76
N GLY A 253 -20.58 4.46 -8.46
CA GLY A 253 -21.87 5.16 -8.46
C GLY A 253 -22.49 5.31 -9.86
N PRO A 254 -23.78 5.66 -9.95
CA PRO A 254 -24.67 6.05 -8.85
C PRO A 254 -25.39 4.89 -8.16
N THR A 255 -25.43 3.70 -8.74
CA THR A 255 -26.15 2.55 -8.19
C THR A 255 -25.17 1.41 -8.05
N LEU A 256 -25.15 0.72 -6.90
CA LEU A 256 -24.50 -0.58 -6.75
C LEU A 256 -25.50 -1.70 -7.06
N PRO A 257 -25.37 -2.40 -8.19
CA PRO A 257 -26.26 -3.50 -8.53
C PRO A 257 -26.10 -4.70 -7.60
N THR A 258 -27.11 -5.57 -7.63
CA THR A 258 -27.13 -6.86 -6.93
C THR A 258 -25.86 -7.65 -7.26
N GLY A 259 -25.15 -8.10 -6.22
CA GLY A 259 -23.95 -8.91 -6.40
C GLY A 259 -22.70 -8.18 -6.87
N SER A 260 -22.64 -6.85 -6.76
CA SER A 260 -21.44 -6.04 -7.08
C SER A 260 -20.21 -6.49 -6.28
N PHE A 261 -20.38 -6.69 -4.96
CA PHE A 261 -19.33 -7.11 -4.04
C PHE A 261 -19.75 -8.39 -3.33
N GLN A 262 -19.37 -9.54 -3.90
CA GLN A 262 -19.65 -10.88 -3.35
C GLN A 262 -18.38 -11.49 -2.76
N PHE A 263 -18.10 -11.19 -1.51
CA PHE A 263 -16.94 -11.72 -0.82
C PHE A 263 -17.12 -13.21 -0.48
N HIS A 264 -16.04 -13.98 -0.56
CA HIS A 264 -16.03 -15.41 -0.20
C HIS A 264 -15.01 -15.72 0.91
N SER A 265 -14.29 -14.69 1.40
CA SER A 265 -13.31 -14.86 2.46
C SER A 265 -13.97 -14.81 3.83
N GLU A 266 -13.64 -15.79 4.67
CA GLU A 266 -13.98 -15.82 6.10
C GLU A 266 -13.15 -14.84 6.94
N ARG A 267 -12.28 -14.04 6.29
CA ARG A 267 -11.37 -13.10 6.95
C ARG A 267 -11.62 -11.65 6.61
N ILE A 268 -12.56 -11.36 5.70
CA ILE A 268 -12.81 -9.99 5.25
C ILE A 268 -13.22 -9.12 6.44
N SER A 269 -12.40 -8.13 6.72
CA SER A 269 -12.50 -7.28 7.91
C SER A 269 -12.61 -5.81 7.55
N HIS A 270 -12.25 -5.44 6.31
CA HIS A 270 -12.32 -4.07 5.84
C HIS A 270 -12.79 -4.00 4.38
N VAL A 271 -13.80 -3.18 4.11
CA VAL A 271 -14.31 -2.87 2.78
C VAL A 271 -14.44 -1.35 2.67
N ASP A 272 -13.56 -0.71 1.91
CA ASP A 272 -13.57 0.73 1.70
C ASP A 272 -14.14 1.09 0.33
N LEU A 273 -15.27 1.79 0.34
CA LEU A 273 -15.98 2.35 -0.82
C LEU A 273 -16.21 3.86 -0.65
N TRP A 274 -15.37 4.53 0.15
CA TRP A 274 -15.41 5.98 0.36
C TRP A 274 -15.37 6.73 -0.98
N GLY A 275 -16.25 7.72 -1.17
CA GLY A 275 -16.09 8.68 -2.26
C GLY A 275 -16.40 8.14 -3.66
N ASN A 276 -17.23 7.11 -3.77
CA ASN A 276 -17.59 6.44 -5.03
C ASN A 276 -18.82 7.04 -5.73
N SER A 277 -19.35 8.16 -5.23
CA SER A 277 -20.60 8.77 -5.73
C SER A 277 -21.80 7.81 -5.75
N ILE A 278 -21.83 6.84 -4.84
CA ILE A 278 -22.93 5.87 -4.70
C ILE A 278 -24.16 6.59 -4.14
N SER A 279 -25.32 6.43 -4.78
CA SER A 279 -26.61 6.97 -4.33
C SER A 279 -27.55 5.90 -3.79
N THR A 280 -27.52 4.70 -4.38
CA THR A 280 -28.42 3.59 -4.04
C THR A 280 -27.69 2.26 -4.08
N LEU A 281 -28.12 1.34 -3.22
CA LEU A 281 -27.68 -0.05 -3.21
C LEU A 281 -28.89 -0.92 -3.55
N GLU A 282 -28.73 -1.88 -4.46
CA GLU A 282 -29.70 -2.95 -4.63
C GLU A 282 -29.56 -4.01 -3.52
N LEU A 283 -30.54 -4.92 -3.43
CA LEU A 283 -30.49 -6.06 -2.52
C LEU A 283 -29.22 -6.88 -2.79
N ASP A 284 -28.52 -7.27 -1.72
CA ASP A 284 -27.30 -8.07 -1.79
C ASP A 284 -26.20 -7.46 -2.69
N ALA A 285 -26.18 -6.14 -2.88
CA ALA A 285 -25.11 -5.45 -3.58
C ALA A 285 -23.74 -5.64 -2.90
N ILE A 286 -23.73 -5.71 -1.57
CA ILE A 286 -22.59 -6.07 -0.74
C ILE A 286 -22.97 -7.31 0.08
N ALA A 287 -22.32 -8.44 -0.20
CA ALA A 287 -22.63 -9.74 0.38
C ALA A 287 -21.36 -10.52 0.73
N GLY A 288 -21.48 -11.51 1.62
CA GLY A 288 -20.36 -12.36 2.05
C GLY A 288 -19.37 -11.70 3.02
N ILE A 289 -19.76 -10.57 3.61
CA ILE A 289 -19.06 -9.92 4.72
C ILE A 289 -19.10 -10.78 5.99
N GLN A 290 -18.20 -10.51 6.92
CA GLN A 290 -18.17 -11.11 8.25
C GLN A 290 -18.77 -10.16 9.29
N SER A 291 -19.13 -10.70 10.46
CA SER A 291 -19.72 -9.91 11.54
C SER A 291 -18.77 -8.89 12.18
N ASN A 292 -17.46 -9.00 11.91
CA ASN A 292 -16.42 -8.05 12.30
C ASN A 292 -15.99 -7.11 11.16
N THR A 293 -16.65 -7.16 10.00
CA THR A 293 -16.27 -6.32 8.86
C THR A 293 -16.60 -4.86 9.11
N ARG A 294 -15.63 -3.97 8.89
CA ARG A 294 -15.84 -2.53 8.75
C ARG A 294 -16.14 -2.19 7.30
N ILE A 295 -17.30 -1.59 7.04
CA ILE A 295 -17.72 -1.14 5.71
C ILE A 295 -17.71 0.39 5.72
N VAL A 296 -16.91 0.99 4.84
CA VAL A 296 -16.79 2.44 4.70
C VAL A 296 -17.53 2.89 3.44
N LEU A 297 -18.64 3.59 3.63
CA LEU A 297 -19.45 4.21 2.58
C LEU A 297 -19.46 5.73 2.71
N ARG A 298 -18.45 6.30 3.39
CA ARG A 298 -18.33 7.74 3.64
C ARG A 298 -18.35 8.56 2.35
N GLU A 299 -18.76 9.81 2.46
CA GLU A 299 -18.73 10.84 1.39
C GLU A 299 -19.20 10.31 0.02
N ASN A 300 -20.24 9.50 0.03
CA ASN A 300 -21.01 9.15 -1.15
C ASN A 300 -22.21 10.10 -1.25
N VAL A 301 -23.21 9.77 -2.07
CA VAL A 301 -24.44 10.56 -2.24
C VAL A 301 -25.69 9.76 -1.88
N ILE A 302 -25.57 8.88 -0.87
CA ILE A 302 -26.66 8.04 -0.38
C ILE A 302 -27.70 8.93 0.30
N THR A 303 -28.93 8.94 -0.22
CA THR A 303 -30.03 9.73 0.35
C THR A 303 -30.92 8.93 1.28
N GLU A 304 -30.98 7.61 1.13
CA GLU A 304 -31.85 6.75 1.93
C GLU A 304 -31.16 5.45 2.32
N LEU A 305 -31.27 5.07 3.60
CA LEU A 305 -30.86 3.75 4.10
C LEU A 305 -32.06 2.80 4.05
N THR A 306 -32.43 2.37 2.85
CA THR A 306 -33.60 1.51 2.64
C THR A 306 -33.46 0.19 3.41
N GLU A 307 -34.54 -0.22 4.08
CA GLU A 307 -34.54 -1.44 4.87
C GLU A 307 -34.13 -2.67 4.04
N ALA A 308 -34.65 -2.81 2.82
CA ALA A 308 -34.39 -3.96 1.98
C ALA A 308 -32.89 -4.13 1.63
N SER A 309 -32.17 -3.03 1.37
CA SER A 309 -30.78 -3.10 0.91
C SER A 309 -29.78 -3.13 2.07
N PHE A 310 -30.08 -2.44 3.18
CA PHE A 310 -29.14 -2.27 4.29
C PHE A 310 -29.38 -3.23 5.46
N ARG A 311 -30.60 -3.72 5.68
CA ARG A 311 -30.90 -4.66 6.77
C ARG A 311 -30.04 -5.93 6.72
N PRO A 312 -29.84 -6.62 5.57
CA PRO A 312 -29.03 -7.83 5.54
C PRO A 312 -27.58 -7.59 5.99
N ILE A 313 -27.02 -6.44 5.62
CA ILE A 313 -25.66 -6.02 6.03
C ILE A 313 -25.64 -5.81 7.55
N VAL A 314 -26.53 -4.98 8.07
CA VAL A 314 -26.54 -4.59 9.49
C VAL A 314 -26.87 -5.78 10.40
N GLU A 315 -27.71 -6.71 9.96
CA GLU A 315 -28.00 -7.95 10.69
C GLU A 315 -26.76 -8.82 10.87
N ILE A 316 -25.87 -8.90 9.87
CA ILE A 316 -24.58 -9.61 10.00
C ILE A 316 -23.67 -8.87 10.97
N LEU A 317 -23.53 -7.54 10.82
CA LEU A 317 -22.66 -6.72 11.69
C LEU A 317 -23.10 -6.76 13.16
N SER A 318 -24.41 -6.81 13.43
CA SER A 318 -24.95 -6.89 14.80
C SER A 318 -24.54 -8.15 15.57
N GLN A 319 -24.07 -9.19 14.86
CA GLN A 319 -23.60 -10.44 15.46
C GLN A 319 -22.14 -10.38 15.93
N GLY A 320 -21.42 -9.29 15.66
CA GLY A 320 -19.99 -9.14 15.96
C GLY A 320 -19.62 -7.75 16.43
N ASP A 321 -18.45 -7.26 16.05
CA ASP A 321 -17.93 -5.92 16.33
C ASP A 321 -17.78 -5.05 15.08
N GLY A 322 -18.30 -5.51 13.94
CA GLY A 322 -18.28 -4.79 12.68
C GLY A 322 -19.19 -3.56 12.68
N GLU A 323 -18.92 -2.65 11.76
CA GLU A 323 -19.57 -1.34 11.67
C GLU A 323 -19.69 -0.89 10.22
N MET A 324 -20.75 -0.15 9.91
CA MET A 324 -20.95 0.51 8.63
C MET A 324 -20.90 2.02 8.83
N ASP A 325 -19.94 2.69 8.19
CA ASP A 325 -19.75 4.14 8.25
C ASP A 325 -20.32 4.80 6.99
N VAL A 326 -21.43 5.53 7.13
CA VAL A 326 -22.11 6.29 6.08
C VAL A 326 -21.96 7.80 6.27
N TYR A 327 -20.99 8.26 7.06
CA TYR A 327 -20.82 9.69 7.34
C TYR A 327 -20.50 10.51 6.08
N GLY A 328 -21.03 11.73 5.97
CA GLY A 328 -20.84 12.58 4.79
C GLY A 328 -21.76 12.25 3.61
N ASN A 329 -22.77 11.40 3.81
CA ASN A 329 -23.87 11.19 2.86
C ASN A 329 -25.07 12.09 3.21
N PRO A 330 -25.85 12.56 2.22
CA PRO A 330 -27.06 13.37 2.44
C PRO A 330 -28.28 12.53 2.84
N VAL A 331 -28.17 11.73 3.92
CA VAL A 331 -29.23 10.80 4.34
C VAL A 331 -30.45 11.53 4.88
N GLU A 332 -31.62 11.31 4.28
CA GLU A 332 -32.90 11.85 4.75
C GLU A 332 -33.44 11.01 5.92
N CYS A 333 -33.45 11.59 7.12
CA CYS A 333 -33.92 10.92 8.33
C CYS A 333 -35.45 11.02 8.52
N GLY A 334 -36.20 10.49 7.55
CA GLY A 334 -37.65 10.31 7.62
C GLY A 334 -38.06 8.90 8.07
N CYS A 335 -39.28 8.48 7.75
CA CYS A 335 -39.73 7.13 8.13
C CYS A 335 -38.97 5.98 7.44
N SER A 336 -38.24 6.26 6.36
CA SER A 336 -37.40 5.27 5.64
C SER A 336 -36.25 4.72 6.49
N ILE A 337 -35.74 5.48 7.47
CA ILE A 337 -34.67 5.03 8.40
C ILE A 337 -35.24 4.48 9.73
N ALA A 338 -36.56 4.49 9.93
CA ALA A 338 -37.18 4.10 11.21
C ALA A 338 -36.79 2.69 11.66
N TRP A 339 -36.63 1.75 10.74
CA TRP A 339 -36.20 0.37 11.03
C TRP A 339 -34.84 0.30 11.74
N LEU A 340 -33.95 1.25 11.45
CA LEU A 340 -32.63 1.36 12.06
C LEU A 340 -32.72 2.04 13.42
N ILE A 341 -33.40 3.20 13.50
CA ILE A 341 -33.50 3.98 14.74
C ILE A 341 -34.28 3.24 15.84
N LEU A 342 -35.30 2.47 15.47
CA LEU A 342 -36.11 1.68 16.41
C LEU A 342 -35.40 0.41 16.90
N ASN A 343 -34.22 0.07 16.38
CA ASN A 343 -33.44 -1.10 16.79
C ASN A 343 -32.05 -0.69 17.32
N PRO A 344 -31.85 -0.62 18.65
CA PRO A 344 -30.58 -0.22 19.25
C PRO A 344 -29.38 -1.08 18.83
N ASP A 345 -29.59 -2.39 18.63
CA ASP A 345 -28.52 -3.31 18.22
C ASP A 345 -28.05 -3.01 16.80
N PHE A 346 -28.97 -2.58 15.92
CA PHE A 346 -28.65 -2.16 14.56
C PHE A 346 -28.05 -0.76 14.52
N LEU A 347 -28.66 0.18 15.24
CA LEU A 347 -28.19 1.55 15.34
C LEU A 347 -26.74 1.62 15.88
N GLY A 348 -26.39 0.74 16.82
CA GLY A 348 -25.02 0.61 17.32
C GLY A 348 -23.97 0.15 16.30
N ARG A 349 -24.40 -0.32 15.11
CA ARG A 349 -23.52 -0.77 14.01
C ARG A 349 -23.41 0.23 12.87
N VAL A 350 -24.18 1.30 12.89
CA VAL A 350 -24.21 2.27 11.80
C VAL A 350 -23.75 3.63 12.30
N ILE A 351 -22.62 4.10 11.78
CA ILE A 351 -22.06 5.42 12.05
C ILE A 351 -22.53 6.35 10.94
N GLY A 352 -23.23 7.42 11.29
CA GLY A 352 -23.73 8.37 10.30
C GLY A 352 -24.52 9.52 10.91
N ALA A 353 -24.90 10.43 10.03
CA ALA A 353 -25.71 11.59 10.35
C ALA A 353 -26.73 11.85 9.24
N CYS A 354 -27.81 12.51 9.60
CA CYS A 354 -28.83 13.02 8.69
C CYS A 354 -28.27 14.15 7.83
N ALA A 355 -28.97 14.47 6.74
CA ALA A 355 -28.61 15.56 5.83
C ALA A 355 -28.55 16.94 6.52
N ASP A 356 -29.25 17.12 7.64
CA ASP A 356 -29.21 18.34 8.46
C ASP A 356 -28.05 18.37 9.49
N GLY A 357 -27.25 17.28 9.56
CA GLY A 357 -26.11 17.13 10.47
C GLY A 357 -26.43 16.44 11.79
N THR A 358 -27.68 16.08 12.08
CA THR A 358 -28.05 15.35 13.30
C THR A 358 -27.49 13.94 13.25
N ASN A 359 -26.71 13.50 14.25
CA ASN A 359 -26.22 12.11 14.26
C ASN A 359 -27.37 11.13 14.46
N PHE A 360 -27.27 9.93 13.88
CA PHE A 360 -28.32 8.92 14.04
C PHE A 360 -28.57 8.54 15.51
N GLN A 361 -27.52 8.57 16.34
CA GLN A 361 -27.60 8.28 17.77
C GLN A 361 -28.36 9.34 18.59
N ASP A 362 -28.50 10.55 18.04
CA ASP A 362 -29.17 11.67 18.70
C ASP A 362 -30.67 11.75 18.33
N LEU A 363 -31.15 10.89 17.43
CA LEU A 363 -32.55 10.83 17.01
C LEU A 363 -33.41 10.12 18.08
N ASP A 364 -34.52 10.75 18.50
CA ASP A 364 -35.44 10.16 19.49
C ASP A 364 -36.29 9.03 18.87
N PRO A 365 -36.11 7.76 19.30
CA PRO A 365 -36.87 6.63 18.75
C PRO A 365 -38.39 6.74 18.99
N ASN A 366 -38.84 7.49 20.00
CA ASN A 366 -40.27 7.66 20.28
C ASN A 366 -40.98 8.43 19.16
N ILE A 367 -40.30 9.40 18.54
CA ILE A 367 -40.83 10.15 17.38
C ILE A 367 -41.11 9.18 16.22
N PHE A 368 -40.15 8.32 15.90
CA PHE A 368 -40.33 7.32 14.83
C PHE A 368 -41.42 6.30 15.18
N GLN A 369 -41.49 5.87 16.44
CA GLN A 369 -42.52 4.95 16.91
C GLN A 369 -43.94 5.53 16.78
N ASP A 370 -44.11 6.82 17.08
CA ASP A 370 -45.40 7.49 17.06
C ASP A 370 -45.83 7.91 15.65
N PHE A 371 -44.92 8.42 14.82
CA PHE A 371 -45.24 8.98 13.50
C PHE A 371 -45.01 8.06 12.30
N CYS A 372 -44.18 7.01 12.44
CA CYS A 372 -43.91 6.07 11.34
C CYS A 372 -44.60 4.72 11.50
N ILE A 373 -44.89 4.29 12.74
CA ILE A 373 -45.45 2.97 13.02
C ILE A 373 -46.91 3.03 13.51
N LYS A 374 -47.22 3.93 14.45
CA LYS A 374 -48.56 3.98 15.09
C LYS A 374 -49.61 4.74 14.27
N SER A 375 -49.21 5.69 13.44
CA SER A 375 -50.10 6.36 12.50
C SER A 375 -50.49 5.39 11.39
N ASP A 376 -51.79 5.08 11.25
CA ASP A 376 -52.33 4.62 9.97
C ASP A 376 -51.78 5.53 8.86
N PRO A 377 -51.33 4.98 7.70
CA PRO A 377 -50.66 5.78 6.68
C PRO A 377 -51.53 6.99 6.31
N PRO A 378 -51.02 8.22 6.41
CA PRO A 378 -51.73 9.35 5.85
C PRO A 378 -51.81 9.14 4.34
N MET A 379 -52.95 9.50 3.73
CA MET A 379 -53.06 9.59 2.28
C MET A 379 -51.87 10.37 1.68
N PRO A 380 -51.41 10.04 0.46
CA PRO A 380 -50.22 10.65 -0.12
C PRO A 380 -50.43 12.16 -0.30
N GLY A 381 -49.63 12.96 0.41
CA GLY A 381 -49.60 14.41 0.27
C GLY A 381 -48.89 15.10 1.42
N ASP A 382 -47.58 15.34 1.22
CA ASP A 382 -46.68 16.22 1.97
C ASP A 382 -46.47 15.91 3.46
N TYR A 383 -45.24 16.06 3.95
CA TYR A 383 -44.83 16.93 5.06
C TYR A 383 -43.42 16.55 5.52
N THR A 384 -42.49 17.48 5.35
CA THR A 384 -41.20 17.55 6.03
C THR A 384 -41.47 17.72 7.54
N ILE A 385 -40.92 16.84 8.38
CA ILE A 385 -41.03 16.96 9.83
C ILE A 385 -40.00 18.00 10.29
N TRP A 386 -40.48 19.13 10.81
CA TRP A 386 -39.63 20.17 11.41
C TRP A 386 -39.35 19.82 12.86
N ILE A 387 -38.07 19.68 13.21
CA ILE A 387 -37.62 19.54 14.59
C ILE A 387 -37.58 20.95 15.19
N ASN A 388 -38.48 21.24 16.14
CA ASN A 388 -38.43 22.49 16.90
C ASN A 388 -37.22 22.49 17.83
N SER A 389 -36.40 23.53 17.72
CA SER A 389 -35.40 23.91 18.70
C SER A 389 -36.06 24.78 19.76
N ASP A 390 -36.00 24.33 21.02
CA ASP A 390 -36.16 25.16 22.22
C ASP A 390 -35.02 24.86 23.20
#